data_AF-A0A2G2BEU8-F1
#
_entry.id   AF-A0A2G2BEU8-F1
#
_cell.length_a   1.000
_cell.length_b   1.000
_cell.length_c   1.000
_cell.angle_alpha   90.00
_cell.angle_beta   90.00
_cell.angle_gamma   90.00
#
_symmetry.space_group_name_H-M   'P 1'
#
loop_
_entity.id
_entity.type
_entity.pdbx_description
1 polymer ?
#
loop_
_entity_poly.entity_id
_entity_poly.type
_entity_poly.pdbx_seq_one_letter_code
_entity_poly.pdbx_strand_id
1 'polypeptide(L)'
;MSLSLLVPAAQVDDANRLMRAFGRDASSDPGSTFVVELSPEGTGAATFYAAHTQDPELLEILGLDNPPKTDWALYHLTEERAQIAFNAIKCETDGFNTMLAAHGLARVEQDTRLMP
;
A
#
# COMPACT_ATOMS: atom_id res chain seq x y z
N MET A 1 -13.97 1.24 -11.75
CA MET A 1 -13.57 0.02 -11.02
C MET A 1 -12.78 0.47 -9.80
N SER A 2 -13.01 -0.13 -8.63
CA SER A 2 -12.24 0.17 -7.41
C SER A 2 -11.15 -0.87 -7.21
N LEU A 3 -9.94 -0.42 -6.88
CA LEU A 3 -8.82 -1.26 -6.50
C LEU A 3 -8.60 -1.14 -5.00
N SER A 4 -8.48 -2.29 -4.34
CA SER A 4 -8.03 -2.41 -2.96
C SER A 4 -6.61 -2.93 -2.98
N LEU A 5 -5.70 -2.17 -2.36
CA LEU A 5 -4.28 -2.52 -2.29
C LEU A 5 -3.94 -2.91 -0.86
N LEU A 6 -3.09 -3.91 -0.70
CA LEU A 6 -2.64 -4.41 0.59
C LEU A 6 -1.13 -4.65 0.55
N VAL A 7 -0.42 -4.21 1.58
CA VAL A 7 1.02 -4.43 1.74
C VAL A 7 1.37 -4.79 3.19
N PRO A 8 2.33 -5.70 3.44
CA PRO A 8 2.83 -5.94 4.79
C PRO A 8 3.45 -4.69 5.42
N ALA A 9 3.30 -4.52 6.73
CA ALA A 9 3.88 -3.39 7.46
C ALA A 9 5.40 -3.25 7.27
N ALA A 10 6.13 -4.36 7.14
CA ALA A 10 7.57 -4.36 6.87
C ALA A 10 7.98 -3.75 5.51
N GLN A 11 7.03 -3.59 4.58
CA GLN A 11 7.27 -3.07 3.23
C GLN A 11 6.54 -1.75 2.96
N VAL A 12 5.81 -1.20 3.95
CA VAL A 12 4.93 -0.03 3.75
C VAL A 12 5.69 1.20 3.27
N ASP A 13 6.88 1.46 3.83
CA ASP A 13 7.70 2.62 3.45
C ASP A 13 8.16 2.55 1.99
N ASP A 14 8.63 1.36 1.57
CA ASP A 14 9.11 1.15 0.20
C ASP A 14 7.96 1.11 -0.80
N ALA A 15 6.81 0.56 -0.41
CA ALA A 15 5.60 0.57 -1.22
C ALA A 15 5.06 1.98 -1.42
N ASN A 16 5.07 2.84 -0.39
CA ASN A 16 4.70 4.25 -0.53
C ASN A 16 5.67 5.01 -1.46
N ARG A 17 6.98 4.77 -1.35
CA ARG A 17 7.98 5.33 -2.29
C ARG A 17 7.76 4.88 -3.72
N LEU A 18 7.38 3.62 -3.91
CA LEU A 18 7.07 3.04 -5.21
C LEU A 18 5.78 3.65 -5.80
N MET A 19 4.74 3.86 -5.01
CA MET A 19 3.52 4.56 -5.45
C MET A 19 3.82 5.99 -5.92
N ARG A 20 4.73 6.68 -5.24
CA ARG A 20 5.23 7.99 -5.69
C ARG A 20 5.99 7.89 -7.02
N ALA A 21 6.83 6.88 -7.19
CA ALA A 21 7.54 6.66 -8.44
C ALA A 21 6.60 6.43 -9.63
N PHE A 22 5.40 5.89 -9.37
CA PHE A 22 4.34 5.74 -10.36
C PHE A 22 3.48 7.00 -10.54
N GLY A 23 3.86 8.12 -9.92
CA GLY A 23 3.16 9.40 -9.99
C GLY A 23 1.85 9.44 -9.19
N ARG A 24 1.66 8.53 -8.23
CA ARG A 24 0.40 8.36 -7.48
C ARG A 24 0.41 8.98 -6.09
N ASP A 25 1.49 9.68 -5.75
CA ASP A 25 1.58 10.47 -4.52
C ASP A 25 1.39 11.95 -4.89
N ALA A 26 0.22 12.51 -4.55
CA ALA A 26 -0.03 13.94 -4.68
C ALA A 26 0.60 14.75 -3.52
N SER A 27 1.21 14.08 -2.54
CA SER A 27 1.85 14.69 -1.38
C SER A 27 3.33 14.97 -1.63
N SER A 28 3.83 16.08 -1.07
CA SER A 28 5.24 16.43 -1.05
C SER A 28 6.09 15.55 -0.11
N ASP A 29 5.45 14.71 0.71
CA ASP A 29 6.08 13.84 1.70
C ASP A 29 5.88 12.36 1.32
N PRO A 30 6.94 11.53 1.18
CA PRO A 30 6.77 10.10 0.87
C PRO A 30 6.06 9.38 2.03
N GLY A 31 4.83 8.87 1.82
CA GLY A 31 4.20 8.03 2.85
C GLY A 31 2.68 7.89 2.91
N SER A 32 1.90 8.44 1.97
CA SER A 32 0.45 8.60 2.20
C SER A 32 -0.48 7.78 1.30
N THR A 33 0.02 6.80 0.53
CA THR A 33 -0.87 5.90 -0.22
C THR A 33 -1.45 4.82 0.70
N PHE A 34 -0.59 4.08 1.39
CA PHE A 34 -0.97 3.00 2.30
C PHE A 34 -1.14 3.54 3.72
N VAL A 35 -2.32 4.08 4.01
CA VAL A 35 -2.63 4.77 5.29
C VAL A 35 -3.59 3.99 6.19
N VAL A 36 -4.26 2.97 5.67
CA VAL A 36 -5.21 2.20 6.46
C VAL A 36 -4.46 1.12 7.21
N GLU A 37 -4.26 1.32 8.50
CA GLU A 37 -3.65 0.36 9.42
C GLU A 37 -4.54 -0.85 9.64
N LEU A 38 -3.99 -2.05 9.46
CA LEU A 38 -4.70 -3.31 9.61
C LEU A 38 -3.95 -4.27 10.53
N SER A 39 -4.68 -4.98 11.38
CA SER A 39 -4.19 -6.09 12.19
C SER A 39 -5.23 -7.22 12.23
N PRO A 40 -4.85 -8.47 12.52
CA PRO A 40 -5.80 -9.59 12.50
C PRO A 40 -6.98 -9.41 13.47
N GLU A 41 -6.72 -8.79 14.62
CA GLU A 41 -7.72 -8.59 15.68
C GLU A 41 -8.30 -7.17 15.70
N GLY A 42 -7.84 -6.28 14.81
CA GLY A 42 -8.25 -4.86 14.80
C GLY A 42 -7.73 -4.07 16.00
N THR A 43 -6.86 -4.67 16.82
CA THR A 43 -6.20 -4.04 17.97
C THR A 43 -4.69 -4.27 17.88
N GLY A 44 -3.92 -3.41 18.55
CA GLY A 44 -2.46 -3.48 18.56
C GLY A 44 -1.79 -2.86 17.33
N ALA A 45 -0.52 -3.21 17.10
CA ALA A 45 0.27 -2.67 16.01
C ALA A 45 -0.21 -3.19 14.65
N ALA A 46 -0.19 -2.33 13.62
CA ALA A 46 -0.50 -2.72 12.26
C ALA A 46 0.49 -3.76 11.73
N THR A 47 -0.03 -4.86 11.20
CA THR A 47 0.75 -5.89 10.50
C THR A 47 0.66 -5.75 8.99
N PHE A 48 -0.37 -5.05 8.50
CA PHE A 48 -0.56 -4.67 7.11
C PHE A 48 -1.05 -3.23 7.02
N TYR A 49 -0.82 -2.65 5.85
CA TYR A 49 -1.41 -1.37 5.46
C TYR A 49 -2.15 -1.53 4.15
N ALA A 50 -3.22 -0.77 4.00
CA ALA A 50 -4.04 -0.82 2.81
C ALA A 50 -4.36 0.56 2.25
N ALA A 51 -4.72 0.56 0.97
CA ALA A 51 -5.14 1.73 0.22
C ALA A 51 -6.34 1.38 -0.64
N HIS A 52 -7.12 2.39 -1.01
CA HIS A 52 -8.20 2.25 -1.96
C HIS A 52 -8.07 3.32 -3.04
N THR A 53 -8.11 2.91 -4.30
CA THR A 53 -8.00 3.81 -5.45
C THR A 53 -8.96 3.39 -6.57
N GLN A 54 -9.22 4.29 -7.52
CA GLN A 54 -10.01 4.01 -8.72
C GLN A 54 -9.17 4.13 -9.99
N ASP A 55 -7.85 4.17 -9.84
CA ASP A 55 -6.90 4.37 -10.93
C ASP A 55 -6.72 3.10 -11.78
N PRO A 56 -7.21 3.06 -13.02
CA PRO A 56 -7.11 1.88 -13.86
C PRO A 56 -5.67 1.63 -14.34
N GLU A 57 -4.85 2.67 -14.51
CA GLU A 57 -3.46 2.53 -14.96
C GLU A 57 -2.61 1.81 -13.91
N LEU A 58 -2.96 1.98 -12.63
CA LEU A 58 -2.27 1.27 -11.55
C LEU A 58 -2.51 -0.24 -11.61
N LEU A 59 -3.69 -0.70 -12.04
CA LEU A 59 -3.93 -2.13 -12.23
C LEU A 59 -3.03 -2.71 -13.33
N GLU A 60 -2.87 -1.97 -14.43
CA GLU A 60 -1.98 -2.38 -15.52
C GLU A 60 -0.53 -2.46 -15.04
N ILE A 61 -0.07 -1.47 -14.28
CA ILE A 61 1.28 -1.44 -13.70
C ILE A 61 1.51 -2.61 -12.74
N LEU A 62 0.59 -2.84 -11.80
CA LEU A 62 0.72 -3.92 -10.80
C LEU A 62 0.50 -5.32 -11.40
N GLY A 63 -0.04 -5.40 -12.61
CA GLY A 63 -0.13 -6.65 -13.39
C GLY A 63 1.15 -7.01 -14.15
N LEU A 64 2.19 -6.17 -14.12
CA LEU A 64 3.48 -6.46 -14.73
C LEU A 64 4.30 -7.43 -13.86
N ASP A 65 5.22 -8.18 -14.49
CA ASP A 65 6.16 -9.04 -13.75
C ASP A 65 7.21 -8.23 -12.97
N ASN A 66 7.50 -7.00 -13.42
CA ASN A 66 8.51 -6.13 -12.85
C ASN A 66 7.99 -4.68 -12.80
N PRO A 67 8.41 -3.89 -11.80
CA PRO A 67 8.05 -2.49 -11.75
C PRO A 67 8.60 -1.74 -12.98
N PRO A 68 7.86 -0.76 -13.52
CA PRO A 68 8.33 0.12 -14.57
C PRO A 68 9.70 0.71 -14.26
N LYS A 69 10.60 0.73 -15.26
CA LYS A 69 11.95 1.28 -15.09
C LYS A 69 11.89 2.79 -14.86
N THR A 70 12.60 3.24 -13.82
CA THR A 70 12.76 4.65 -13.47
C THR A 70 14.07 4.86 -12.71
N ASP A 71 14.42 6.10 -12.42
CA ASP A 71 15.55 6.41 -11.54
C ASP A 71 15.11 6.24 -10.07
N TRP A 72 15.29 5.03 -9.53
CA TRP A 72 14.89 4.67 -8.18
C TRP A 72 15.56 5.53 -7.10
N ALA A 73 16.75 6.07 -7.38
CA ALA A 73 17.47 6.89 -6.41
C ALA A 73 16.70 8.18 -6.06
N LEU A 74 15.92 8.74 -7.00
CA LEU A 74 15.06 9.90 -6.77
C LEU A 74 13.98 9.66 -5.71
N TYR A 75 13.61 8.39 -5.51
CA TYR A 75 12.59 7.96 -4.56
C TYR A 75 13.20 7.26 -3.34
N HIS A 76 14.52 7.39 -3.15
CA HIS A 76 15.26 6.73 -2.08
C HIS A 76 15.07 5.20 -2.07
N LEU A 77 14.96 4.61 -3.26
CA LEU A 77 14.87 3.16 -3.46
C LEU A 77 16.09 2.65 -4.22
N THR A 78 16.46 1.41 -3.94
CA THR A 78 17.30 0.60 -4.83
C THR A 78 16.39 -0.25 -5.71
N GLU A 79 16.86 -0.70 -6.88
CA GLU A 79 16.08 -1.59 -7.75
C GLU A 79 15.59 -2.86 -7.02
N GLU A 80 16.45 -3.49 -6.20
CA GLU A 80 16.08 -4.66 -5.40
C GLU A 80 14.92 -4.38 -4.44
N ARG A 81 15.03 -3.32 -3.63
CA ARG A 81 13.95 -2.88 -2.72
C ARG A 81 12.67 -2.52 -3.46
N ALA A 82 12.77 -1.85 -4.62
CA ALA A 82 11.62 -1.54 -5.45
C ALA A 82 10.92 -2.83 -5.90
N GLN A 83 11.68 -3.85 -6.34
CA GLN A 83 11.13 -5.14 -6.72
C GLN A 83 10.47 -5.87 -5.53
N ILE A 84 11.12 -5.89 -4.36
CA ILE A 84 10.58 -6.53 -3.16
C ILE A 84 9.25 -5.88 -2.77
N ALA A 85 9.20 -4.54 -2.73
CA ALA A 85 7.99 -3.81 -2.39
C ALA A 85 6.89 -3.99 -3.46
N PHE A 86 7.25 -3.97 -4.75
CA PHE A 86 6.34 -4.24 -5.85
C PHE A 86 5.66 -5.61 -5.71
N ASN A 87 6.45 -6.65 -5.46
CA ASN A 87 5.96 -8.01 -5.27
C ASN A 87 5.15 -8.19 -3.97
N ALA A 88 5.35 -7.31 -2.99
CA ALA A 88 4.63 -7.35 -1.73
C ALA A 88 3.22 -6.72 -1.82
N ILE A 89 2.97 -5.88 -2.82
CA ILE A 89 1.67 -5.23 -3.02
C ILE A 89 0.70 -6.25 -3.63
N LYS A 90 -0.35 -6.57 -2.88
CA LYS A 90 -1.50 -7.31 -3.41
C LYS A 90 -2.55 -6.31 -3.90
N CYS A 91 -3.14 -6.60 -5.05
CA CYS A 91 -4.20 -5.78 -5.65
C CYS A 91 -5.44 -6.64 -5.88
N GLU A 92 -6.59 -6.16 -5.39
CA GLU A 92 -7.88 -6.85 -5.52
C GLU A 92 -8.98 -5.89 -6.01
N THR A 93 -9.90 -6.43 -6.82
CA THR A 93 -11.02 -5.68 -7.41
C THR A 93 -12.36 -5.92 -6.72
N ASP A 94 -12.42 -6.88 -5.79
CA ASP A 94 -13.68 -7.41 -5.23
C ASP A 94 -14.22 -6.57 -4.05
N GLY A 95 -13.60 -5.42 -3.81
CA GLY A 95 -13.97 -4.46 -2.77
C GLY A 95 -13.18 -4.62 -1.47
N PHE A 96 -13.02 -3.50 -0.78
CA PHE A 96 -12.11 -3.39 0.37
C PHE A 96 -12.48 -4.32 1.53
N ASN A 97 -13.76 -4.39 1.90
CA ASN A 97 -14.21 -5.25 3.01
C ASN A 97 -14.10 -6.74 2.66
N THR A 98 -14.28 -7.11 1.39
CA THR A 98 -14.09 -8.48 0.90
C THR A 98 -12.62 -8.89 1.04
N MET A 99 -11.71 -8.01 0.62
CA MET A 99 -10.26 -8.20 0.79
C MET A 99 -9.92 -8.38 2.28
N LEU A 100 -10.40 -7.51 3.17
CA LEU A 100 -10.15 -7.65 4.61
C LEU A 100 -10.57 -9.02 5.15
N ALA A 101 -11.79 -9.48 4.80
CA ALA A 101 -12.29 -10.78 5.23
C ALA A 101 -11.45 -11.94 4.66
N ALA A 102 -11.02 -11.85 3.40
CA ALA A 102 -10.21 -12.89 2.75
C ALA A 102 -8.81 -13.05 3.39
N HIS A 103 -8.23 -11.96 3.88
CA HIS A 103 -6.92 -11.97 4.59
C HIS A 103 -7.05 -12.09 6.11
N GLY A 104 -8.27 -12.17 6.66
CA GLY A 104 -8.50 -12.24 8.11
C GLY A 104 -8.01 -11.00 8.85
N LEU A 105 -8.20 -9.81 8.26
CA LEU A 105 -7.74 -8.53 8.77
C LEU A 105 -8.91 -7.64 9.20
N ALA A 106 -8.66 -6.80 10.20
CA ALA A 106 -9.54 -5.74 10.62
C ALA A 106 -8.76 -4.41 10.69
N ARG A 107 -9.49 -3.30 10.58
CA ARG A 107 -8.88 -1.97 10.77
C ARG A 107 -8.45 -1.82 12.22
N VAL A 108 -7.26 -1.27 12.43
CA VAL A 108 -6.78 -0.94 13.78
C VAL A 108 -7.68 0.17 14.34
N GLU A 109 -8.23 -0.06 15.52
CA GLU A 109 -8.95 0.98 16.26
C GLU A 109 -7.99 2.12 16.63
N GLN A 110 -8.13 3.27 15.98
CA GLN A 110 -7.44 4.48 16.42
C GLN A 110 -8.12 4.95 17.71
N ASP A 111 -7.42 4.89 18.84
CA ASP A 111 -7.94 5.36 20.12
C ASP A 111 -8.14 6.87 20.06
N THR A 112 -9.36 7.29 19.74
CA THR A 112 -9.75 8.71 19.59
C THR A 112 -9.71 9.49 20.91
N ARG A 113 -9.39 8.84 22.04
CA ARG A 113 -9.33 9.43 23.38
C ARG A 113 -8.03 10.18 23.69
N LEU A 114 -7.06 10.19 22.78
CA LEU A 114 -5.76 10.86 22.97
C LEU A 114 -5.52 12.05 22.03
N MET A 115 -6.53 12.54 21.32
CA MET A 115 -6.42 13.82 20.62
C MET A 115 -6.68 14.98 21.61
N PRO A 116 -5.71 15.90 21.82
CA PRO A 116 -5.84 17.03 22.73
C PRO A 116 -6.85 18.08 22.27
#